data_AF-A0A822FXL1-F1
#
_entry.id   AF-A0A822FXL1-F1
#
_cell.length_a   1.000
_cell.length_b   1.000
_cell.length_c   1.000
_cell.angle_alpha   90.00
_cell.angle_beta   90.00
_cell.angle_gamma   90.00
#
_symmetry.space_group_name_H-M   'P 1'
#
loop_
_entity.id
_entity.type
_entity.pdbx_description
1 polymer ?
#
loop_
_entity_poly.entity_id
_entity_poly.type
_entity_poly.pdbx_seq_one_letter_code
_entity_poly.pdbx_strand_id
1 'polypeptide(L)' 'MIHYIADYLINISECHAAAEIDSGYLRLMLPRNASEKSKLWDDIMKDVEQIIMPDITHCQHP' A
#
# COMPACT_ATOMS: atom_id res chain seq x y z
N MET A 1 0.96 -11.19 7.34
CA MET A 1 0.33 -10.03 7.99
C MET A 1 1.08 -9.56 9.22
N ILE A 2 1.17 -10.35 10.29
CA ILE A 2 1.83 -9.88 11.54
C ILE A 2 3.31 -9.52 11.31
N HIS A 3 4.07 -10.40 10.66
CA HIS A 3 5.47 -10.13 10.29
C HIS A 3 5.59 -8.86 9.42
N TYR A 4 4.76 -8.74 8.38
CA TYR A 4 4.70 -7.54 7.53
C TYR A 4 4.48 -6.25 8.33
N ILE A 5 3.54 -6.24 9.29
CA ILE A 5 3.28 -5.07 10.13
C ILE A 5 4.48 -4.77 11.02
N ALA A 6 5.12 -5.79 11.59
CA ALA A 6 6.32 -5.62 12.40
C ALA A 6 7.47 -5.02 11.57
N ASP A 7 7.72 -5.57 10.38
CA ASP A 7 8.75 -5.09 9.46
C ASP A 7 8.47 -3.65 9.02
N TYR A 8 7.21 -3.32 8.73
CA TYR A 8 6.79 -1.97 8.41
C TYR A 8 7.07 -0.99 9.55
N LEU A 9 6.69 -1.32 10.80
CA LEU A 9 6.91 -0.44 11.94
C LEU A 9 8.40 -0.26 12.29
N ILE A 10 9.23 -1.27 12.04
CA ILE A 10 10.69 -1.17 12.23
C ILE A 10 11.30 -0.21 11.22
N ASN A 11 10.81 -0.21 9.97
CA ASN A 11 11.40 0.56 8.87
C ASN A 11 10.65 1.86 8.53
N ILE A 12 9.58 2.20 9.25
CA ILE A 12 8.71 3.35 8.93
C ILE A 12 9.45 4.69 8.91
N SER A 13 10.54 4.84 9.67
CA SER A 13 11.38 6.04 9.68
C SER A 13 12.16 6.26 8.38
N GLU A 14 12.23 5.25 7.51
CA GLU A 14 12.83 5.35 6.18
C GLU A 14 11.81 5.81 5.12
N CYS A 15 10.51 5.78 5.45
CA CYS A 15 9.45 6.21 4.55
C CYS A 15 9.23 7.74 4.64
N HIS A 16 8.83 8.37 3.53
CA HIS A 16 8.47 9.78 3.57
C HIS A 16 7.16 9.98 4.36
N ALA A 17 7.12 10.89 5.33
CA ALA A 17 5.96 11.03 6.21
C ALA A 17 4.67 11.42 5.46
N ALA A 18 4.78 12.19 4.38
CA ALA A 18 3.66 12.68 3.58
C ALA A 18 3.66 12.07 2.17
N ALA A 19 2.49 11.69 1.68
CA ALA A 19 2.33 11.24 0.30
C ALA A 19 2.51 12.39 -0.71
N GLU A 20 3.22 12.13 -1.81
CA GLU A 20 3.44 13.08 -2.90
C GLU A 20 2.70 12.62 -4.18
N ILE A 21 1.36 12.56 -4.12
CA ILE A 21 0.53 12.08 -5.25
C ILE A 21 -0.52 13.06 -5.73
N ASP A 22 -0.87 12.90 -7.00
CA ASP A 22 -2.01 13.55 -7.61
C ASP A 22 -3.34 12.88 -7.22
N SER A 23 -4.38 13.71 -7.09
CA SER A 23 -5.73 13.24 -6.80
C SER A 23 -6.21 12.25 -7.88
N GLY A 24 -6.69 11.09 -7.45
CA GLY A 24 -7.28 10.09 -8.33
C GLY A 24 -6.30 9.09 -8.93
N TYR A 25 -5.00 9.19 -8.63
CA TYR A 25 -3.97 8.24 -9.09
C TYR A 25 -4.35 6.77 -8.85
N LEU A 26 -4.80 6.44 -7.63
CA LEU A 26 -5.20 5.08 -7.26
C LEU A 26 -6.31 4.50 -8.15
N ARG A 27 -7.23 5.36 -8.63
CA ARG A 27 -8.33 4.94 -9.51
C ARG A 27 -7.85 4.53 -10.90
N LEU A 28 -6.71 5.06 -11.35
CA LEU A 28 -6.10 4.68 -12.63
C LEU A 28 -5.37 3.33 -12.53
N MET A 29 -4.89 2.98 -11.33
CA MET A 29 -4.15 1.74 -11.09
C MET A 29 -5.03 0.55 -10.77
N LEU A 30 -6.26 0.78 -10.28
CA LEU A 30 -7.18 -0.28 -9.89
C LEU A 30 -8.19 -0.62 -10.99
N PRO A 31 -8.61 -1.89 -11.08
CA PRO A 31 -9.69 -2.28 -11.98
C PRO A 31 -11.00 -1.58 -11.59
N ARG A 32 -11.81 -1.28 -12.60
CA ARG A 32 -13.04 -0.49 -12.44
C ARG A 32 -14.13 -1.22 -11.65
N ASN A 33 -14.10 -2.55 -11.66
CA ASN A 33 -15.04 -3.43 -10.99
C ASN A 33 -14.26 -4.50 -10.19
N ALA A 34 -14.90 -5.05 -9.15
CA ALA A 34 -14.34 -6.17 -8.39
C ALA A 34 -14.17 -7.42 -9.27
N SER A 35 -13.14 -8.21 -9.01
CA SER A 35 -12.92 -9.50 -9.68
C SER A 35 -13.94 -10.52 -9.20
N GLU A 36 -14.54 -11.28 -10.13
CA GLU A 36 -15.41 -12.43 -9.80
C GLU A 36 -14.61 -13.63 -9.28
N LYS A 37 -13.32 -13.70 -9.64
CA LYS A 37 -12.41 -14.76 -9.19
C LYS A 37 -11.64 -14.32 -7.96
N SER A 38 -11.45 -15.24 -7.02
CA SER A 38 -10.53 -15.03 -5.90
C SER A 38 -9.10 -14.85 -6.40
N LYS A 39 -8.38 -13.96 -5.73
CA LYS A 39 -6.92 -13.83 -5.87
C LYS A 39 -6.23 -14.57 -4.72
N LEU A 40 -4.99 -14.97 -4.95
CA LEU A 40 -4.13 -15.44 -3.87
C LEU A 40 -3.79 -14.26 -2.95
N TRP A 41 -3.58 -14.57 -1.67
CA TRP A 41 -3.20 -13.57 -0.68
C TRP A 41 -1.92 -12.82 -1.07
N ASP A 42 -0.94 -13.55 -1.62
CA ASP A 42 0.34 -12.97 -2.02
C ASP A 42 0.21 -11.97 -3.18
N ASP A 43 -0.77 -12.18 -4.07
CA ASP A 43 -1.04 -11.22 -5.15
C ASP A 43 -1.68 -9.94 -4.61
N ILE A 44 -2.53 -10.05 -3.58
CA ILE A 44 -3.12 -8.89 -2.91
C ILE A 44 -2.03 -8.09 -2.17
N MET A 45 -1.13 -8.77 -1.47
CA MET A 45 -0.05 -8.09 -0.76
C MET A 45 0.94 -7.39 -1.71
N LYS A 46 1.21 -7.96 -2.88
CA LYS A 46 1.98 -7.27 -3.93
C LYS A 46 1.30 -5.98 -4.39
N ASP A 47 -0.01 -6.02 -4.61
CA ASP A 47 -0.77 -4.82 -4.97
C ASP A 47 -0.67 -3.76 -3.85
N VAL A 48 -0.74 -4.17 -2.57
CA VAL A 48 -0.56 -3.25 -1.42
C VAL A 48 0.83 -2.63 -1.41
N GLU A 49 1.88 -3.43 -1.55
CA GLU A 49 3.28 -2.95 -1.53
C GLU A 49 3.60 -2.01 -2.68
N GLN A 50 3.06 -2.26 -3.87
CA GLN A 50 3.41 -1.51 -5.09
C GLN A 50 2.53 -0.27 -5.31
N ILE A 51 1.25 -0.34 -4.93
CA ILE A 51 0.26 0.68 -5.30
C ILE A 51 -0.11 1.54 -4.08
N ILE A 52 -0.15 0.96 -2.88
CA ILE A 52 -0.63 1.65 -1.68
C ILE A 52 0.55 2.24 -0.91
N MET A 53 1.51 1.40 -0.50
CA MET A 53 2.59 1.79 0.43
C MET A 53 3.45 2.99 0.02
N PRO A 54 3.77 3.25 -1.26
CA PRO A 54 4.58 4.40 -1.63
C PRO A 54 3.89 5.74 -1.37
N ASP A 55 2.55 5.73 -1.39
CA ASP A 55 1.72 6.92 -1.54
C ASP A 55 0.72 7.10 -0.38
N ILE A 56 0.99 6.45 0.76
CA ILE A 56 0.27 6.73 2.00
C ILE A 56 0.99 7.79 2.83
N THR A 57 0.21 8.60 3.54
CA THR A 57 0.76 9.37 4.64
C THR A 57 1.05 8.43 5.81
N HIS A 58 2.32 8.32 6.19
CA HIS A 58 2.77 7.47 7.28
C HIS A 58 2.53 8.17 8.62
N CYS A 59 1.28 8.18 9.10
CA CYS A 59 0.91 8.90 10.34
C CYS A 59 1.62 8.40 11.62
N GLN A 60 2.24 7.22 11.56
CA GLN A 60 3.01 6.63 12.66
C GLN A 60 4.53 6.90 12.52
N HIS A 61 4.92 7.72 11.53
CA HIS A 61 6.29 8.19 11.41
C HIS A 61 6.67 8.95 12.70
N PRO A 62 7.87 8.72 13.26
CA PRO A 62 8.34 9.42 14.45
C PRO A 62 8.44 10.94 14.25
#